data_AF-A0A8T3A3U9-F1
#
_entry.id   AF-A0A8T3A3U9-F1
#
_cell.length_a   1.000
_cell.length_b   1.000
_cell.length_c   1.000
_cell.angle_alpha   90.00
_cell.angle_beta   90.00
_cell.angle_gamma   90.00
#
_symmetry.space_group_name_H-M   'P 1'
#
loop_
_entity.id
_entity.type
_entity.pdbx_description
1 polymer ?
#
loop_
_entity_poly.entity_id
_entity_poly.type
_entity_poly.pdbx_seq_one_letter_code
_entity_poly.pdbx_strand_id
1 'polypeptide(L)'
;MLPIGDPSVKSSKFLEAVLVNYGEDPYDLVKESIKILQERKGTFLPRENKQMPGMLDWFGWCTWDAFYHDLSPQGIREGLRGLSEGGTPAKFLIIDDGWQDVANEFQKEGEPVVEGSYFGGRLVGIRENSKFRSDNPTSEGTSNGLKDFITSIKETFGVKYVNSLQLF
;
A
#
# COMPACT_ATOMS: atom_id res chain seq x y z
N MET A 1 7.83 -27.18 27.34
CA MET A 1 8.92 -26.23 27.62
C MET A 1 9.83 -26.25 26.39
N LEU A 2 9.77 -25.23 25.53
CA LEU A 2 10.69 -25.08 24.39
C LEU A 2 11.68 -23.98 24.79
N PRO A 3 12.90 -24.31 25.25
CA PRO A 3 13.88 -23.30 25.61
C PRO A 3 14.62 -22.88 24.34
N ILE A 4 14.25 -21.74 23.77
CA ILE A 4 15.11 -21.04 22.81
C ILE A 4 16.07 -20.21 23.67
N GLY A 5 17.31 -20.67 23.79
CA GLY A 5 18.34 -20.16 24.71
C GLY A 5 18.96 -18.81 24.30
N ASP A 6 18.12 -17.81 23.98
CA ASP A 6 18.58 -16.46 23.71
C ASP A 6 18.79 -15.69 25.05
N PRO A 7 20.02 -15.20 25.34
CA PRO A 7 20.32 -14.44 26.55
C PRO A 7 19.50 -13.16 26.72
N SER A 8 18.88 -12.66 25.65
CA SER A 8 18.03 -11.46 25.65
C SER A 8 16.60 -11.72 26.12
N VAL A 9 16.19 -12.98 26.34
CA VAL A 9 14.85 -13.34 26.84
C VAL A 9 14.67 -12.82 28.27
N LYS A 10 13.88 -11.75 28.42
CA LYS A 10 13.63 -11.10 29.72
C LYS A 10 12.45 -11.66 30.51
N SER A 11 11.71 -12.63 29.97
CA SER A 11 10.50 -13.17 30.60
C SER A 11 10.28 -14.66 30.29
N SER A 12 9.85 -15.41 31.30
CA SER A 12 9.37 -16.79 31.19
C SER A 12 7.86 -16.90 30.97
N LYS A 13 7.17 -15.75 30.87
CA LYS A 13 5.74 -15.64 30.60
C LYS A 13 5.53 -14.99 29.23
N PHE A 14 4.68 -15.61 28.42
CA PHE A 14 4.18 -15.05 27.16
C PHE A 14 2.72 -14.64 27.36
N LEU A 15 2.32 -13.54 26.71
CA LEU A 15 0.94 -13.05 26.76
C LEU A 15 -0.01 -13.99 26.02
N GLU A 16 0.46 -14.58 24.91
CA GLU A 16 -0.34 -15.45 24.06
C GLU A 16 0.52 -16.56 23.46
N ALA A 17 -0.08 -17.72 23.23
CA ALA A 17 0.57 -18.83 22.56
C ALA A 17 0.46 -18.69 21.02
N VAL A 18 1.46 -19.22 20.30
CA VAL A 18 1.35 -19.50 18.87
C VAL A 18 0.34 -20.63 18.67
N LEU A 19 -0.57 -20.50 17.70
CA LEU A 19 -1.43 -21.61 17.32
C LEU A 19 -0.61 -22.65 16.56
N VAL A 20 -0.63 -23.89 17.05
CA VAL A 20 -0.09 -25.06 16.35
C VAL A 20 -1.26 -26.00 16.06
N ASN A 21 -1.41 -26.38 14.81
CA ASN A 21 -2.46 -27.28 14.34
C ASN A 21 -1.86 -28.32 13.37
N TYR A 22 -2.54 -29.45 13.16
CA TYR A 22 -2.09 -30.52 12.26
C TYR A 22 -3.26 -31.06 11.42
N GLY A 23 -2.95 -31.57 10.23
CA GLY A 23 -3.95 -32.10 9.30
C GLY A 23 -3.29 -32.69 8.06
N GLU A 24 -4.05 -33.47 7.30
CA GLU A 24 -3.57 -34.15 6.09
C GLU A 24 -3.56 -33.23 4.86
N ASP A 25 -4.56 -32.35 4.76
CA ASP A 25 -4.67 -31.34 3.70
C ASP A 25 -4.22 -29.96 4.21
N PRO A 26 -3.21 -29.32 3.58
CA PRO A 26 -2.70 -28.04 4.03
C PRO A 26 -3.67 -26.86 3.83
N TYR A 27 -4.56 -26.91 2.84
CA TYR A 27 -5.53 -25.84 2.58
C TYR A 27 -6.66 -25.84 3.59
N ASP A 28 -7.21 -27.03 3.89
CA ASP A 28 -8.20 -27.20 4.94
C ASP A 28 -7.59 -26.87 6.30
N LEU A 29 -6.35 -27.29 6.55
CA LEU A 29 -5.64 -27.00 7.79
C LEU A 29 -5.50 -25.48 8.03
N VAL A 30 -5.15 -24.70 6.99
CA VAL A 30 -5.07 -23.24 7.11
C VAL A 30 -6.45 -22.64 7.40
N LYS A 31 -7.49 -23.08 6.68
CA LYS A 31 -8.85 -22.57 6.85
C LYS A 31 -9.38 -22.82 8.27
N GLU A 32 -9.24 -24.04 8.79
CA GLU A 32 -9.66 -24.38 10.14
C GLU A 32 -8.84 -23.66 11.20
N SER A 33 -7.53 -23.51 10.98
CA SER A 33 -6.67 -22.73 11.89
C SER A 33 -7.09 -21.27 11.99
N ILE A 34 -7.48 -20.64 10.86
CA ILE A 34 -7.99 -19.26 10.85
C ILE A 34 -9.33 -19.13 11.59
N LYS A 35 -10.23 -20.12 11.49
CA LYS A 35 -11.48 -20.15 12.27
C LYS A 35 -11.21 -20.27 13.77
N ILE A 36 -10.31 -21.16 14.19
CA ILE A 36 -9.90 -21.28 15.59
C ILE A 36 -9.34 -19.95 16.11
N LEU A 37 -8.52 -19.27 15.32
CA LEU A 37 -7.99 -17.95 15.67
C LEU A 37 -9.09 -16.89 15.74
N GLN A 38 -10.07 -16.92 14.82
CA GLN A 38 -11.21 -16.00 14.84
C GLN A 38 -11.97 -16.13 16.17
N GLU A 39 -12.31 -17.34 16.60
CA GLU A 39 -13.05 -17.59 17.84
C GLU A 39 -12.26 -17.17 19.08
N ARG A 40 -10.96 -17.44 19.10
CA ARG A 40 -10.09 -17.10 20.25
C ARG A 40 -9.81 -15.60 20.36
N LYS A 41 -9.62 -14.91 19.22
CA LYS A 41 -9.25 -13.48 19.21
C LYS A 41 -10.47 -12.58 19.21
N GLY A 42 -11.52 -12.93 18.47
CA GLY A 42 -12.70 -12.10 18.28
C GLY A 42 -12.45 -10.76 17.57
N THR A 43 -11.29 -10.57 16.94
CA THR A 43 -10.87 -9.27 16.35
C THR A 43 -10.93 -9.20 14.82
N PHE A 44 -11.21 -10.31 14.14
CA PHE A 44 -11.27 -10.37 12.68
C PHE A 44 -12.30 -11.40 12.22
N LEU A 45 -12.54 -11.45 10.91
CA LEU A 45 -13.39 -12.45 10.26
C LEU A 45 -12.58 -13.24 9.20
N PRO A 46 -12.83 -14.53 8.99
CA PRO A 46 -12.36 -15.29 7.85
C PRO A 46 -12.83 -14.68 6.55
N ARG A 47 -12.12 -14.97 5.47
CA ARG A 47 -12.39 -14.39 4.14
C ARG A 47 -13.83 -14.59 3.71
N GLU A 48 -14.37 -15.79 3.91
CA GLU A 48 -15.74 -16.20 3.58
C GLU A 48 -16.82 -15.38 4.31
N ASN A 49 -16.47 -14.79 5.46
CA ASN A 49 -17.39 -14.03 6.30
C ASN A 49 -17.18 -12.51 6.17
N LYS A 50 -16.12 -12.08 5.47
CA LYS A 50 -15.87 -10.65 5.21
C LYS A 50 -16.90 -10.13 4.22
N GLN A 51 -17.47 -8.97 4.52
CA GLN A 51 -18.29 -8.23 3.55
C GLN A 51 -17.39 -7.76 2.40
N MET A 52 -17.81 -8.04 1.17
CA MET A 52 -17.11 -7.59 -0.02
C MET A 52 -17.23 -6.06 -0.13
N PRO A 53 -16.12 -5.31 -0.17
CA PRO A 53 -16.18 -3.86 -0.31
C PRO A 53 -16.73 -3.46 -1.69
N GLY A 54 -17.62 -2.47 -1.75
CA GLY A 54 -18.21 -2.01 -3.02
C GLY A 54 -17.21 -1.43 -4.03
N MET A 55 -15.94 -1.21 -3.65
CA MET A 55 -14.88 -0.88 -4.62
C MET A 55 -14.60 -2.04 -5.59
N LEU A 56 -14.88 -3.29 -5.20
CA LEU A 56 -14.63 -4.48 -6.01
C LEU A 56 -15.62 -4.67 -7.16
N ASP A 57 -16.71 -3.89 -7.18
CA ASP A 57 -17.66 -3.84 -8.29
C ASP A 57 -17.12 -3.06 -9.50
N TRP A 58 -15.94 -2.44 -9.35
CA TRP A 58 -15.37 -1.56 -10.35
C TRP A 58 -14.01 -2.04 -10.83
N PHE A 59 -13.72 -1.77 -12.10
CA PHE A 59 -12.36 -1.83 -12.60
C PHE A 59 -11.48 -0.86 -11.82
N GLY A 60 -10.39 -1.40 -11.26
CA GLY A 60 -9.40 -0.67 -10.49
C GLY A 60 -8.05 -0.64 -11.17
N TRP A 61 -7.25 0.38 -10.88
CA TRP A 61 -5.88 0.51 -11.37
C TRP A 61 -4.93 0.76 -10.21
N CYS A 62 -3.77 0.07 -10.22
CA CYS A 62 -2.67 0.29 -9.29
C CYS A 62 -1.50 0.94 -10.04
N THR A 63 -0.86 1.92 -9.43
CA THR A 63 0.21 2.69 -10.06
C THR A 63 1.56 1.98 -10.10
N TRP A 64 1.74 0.87 -9.36
CA TRP A 64 3.04 0.20 -9.21
C TRP A 64 3.63 -0.28 -10.54
N ASP A 65 2.91 -1.09 -11.30
CA ASP A 65 3.43 -1.64 -12.57
C ASP A 65 3.65 -0.58 -13.66
N ALA A 66 3.10 0.63 -13.47
CA ALA A 66 3.26 1.74 -14.41
C ALA A 66 4.45 2.64 -14.09
N PHE A 67 4.75 2.86 -12.80
CA PHE A 67 5.72 3.87 -12.40
C PHE A 67 6.77 3.39 -11.40
N TYR A 68 6.52 2.29 -10.68
CA TYR A 68 7.31 1.92 -9.50
C TYR A 68 7.50 3.16 -8.60
N HIS A 69 8.76 3.56 -8.35
CA HIS A 69 9.09 4.72 -7.53
C HIS A 69 9.00 6.07 -8.26
N ASP A 70 8.87 6.09 -9.59
CA ASP A 70 8.78 7.30 -10.42
C ASP A 70 7.36 7.88 -10.49
N LEU A 71 6.50 7.46 -9.57
CA LEU A 71 5.12 7.92 -9.43
C LEU A 71 5.05 9.45 -9.30
N SER A 72 4.17 10.09 -10.09
CA SER A 72 3.93 11.53 -10.04
C SER A 72 2.45 11.87 -10.28
N PRO A 73 1.96 13.05 -9.82
CA PRO A 73 0.61 13.53 -10.13
C PRO A 73 0.32 13.59 -11.64
N GLN A 74 1.30 13.99 -12.45
CA GLN A 74 1.17 14.03 -13.90
C GLN A 74 0.99 12.62 -14.48
N GLY A 75 1.86 11.67 -14.10
CA GLY A 75 1.78 10.29 -14.56
C GLY A 75 0.43 9.65 -14.22
N ILE A 76 -0.09 9.88 -13.01
CA ILE A 76 -1.43 9.39 -12.62
C ILE A 76 -2.53 9.98 -13.51
N ARG A 77 -2.50 11.29 -13.79
CA ARG A 77 -3.50 11.93 -14.69
C ARG A 77 -3.45 11.36 -16.09
N GLU A 78 -2.25 11.16 -16.62
CA GLU A 78 -2.05 10.58 -17.96
C GLU A 78 -2.53 9.14 -18.03
N GLY A 79 -2.23 8.31 -17.01
CA GLY A 79 -2.72 6.94 -16.93
C GLY A 79 -4.24 6.86 -16.84
N LEU A 80 -4.88 7.67 -15.98
CA LEU A 80 -6.34 7.72 -15.87
C LEU A 80 -7.01 8.20 -17.17
N ARG A 81 -6.41 9.19 -17.84
CA ARG A 81 -6.87 9.67 -19.15
C ARG A 81 -6.78 8.57 -20.19
N GLY A 82 -5.64 7.89 -20.31
CA GLY A 82 -5.44 6.80 -21.25
C GLY A 82 -6.42 5.64 -21.03
N LEU A 83 -6.68 5.25 -19.78
CA LEU A 83 -7.69 4.24 -19.45
C LEU A 83 -9.11 4.68 -19.84
N SER A 84 -9.45 5.95 -19.63
CA SER A 84 -10.75 6.51 -20.00
C SER A 84 -10.93 6.57 -21.52
N GLU A 85 -9.93 7.06 -22.25
CA GLU A 85 -9.92 7.15 -23.72
C GLU A 85 -9.92 5.77 -24.37
N GLY A 86 -9.26 4.78 -23.74
CA GLY A 86 -9.29 3.37 -24.13
C GLY A 86 -10.59 2.64 -23.78
N GLY A 87 -11.62 3.33 -23.29
CA GLY A 87 -12.93 2.75 -22.99
C GLY A 87 -13.01 1.92 -21.70
N THR A 88 -11.97 1.92 -20.87
CA THR A 88 -11.89 1.15 -19.62
C THR A 88 -11.58 2.05 -18.41
N PRO A 89 -12.45 3.05 -18.11
CA PRO A 89 -12.16 4.03 -17.07
C PRO A 89 -12.08 3.38 -15.69
N ALA A 90 -10.94 3.54 -15.01
CA ALA A 90 -10.78 3.08 -13.63
C ALA A 90 -11.68 3.89 -12.68
N LYS A 91 -12.47 3.19 -11.85
CA LYS A 91 -13.27 3.82 -10.79
C LYS A 91 -12.72 3.54 -9.40
N PHE A 92 -11.69 2.73 -9.30
CA PHE A 92 -10.88 2.52 -8.12
C PHE A 92 -9.41 2.76 -8.47
N LEU A 93 -8.69 3.52 -7.63
CA LEU A 93 -7.26 3.79 -7.79
C LEU A 93 -6.50 3.40 -6.52
N ILE A 94 -5.39 2.69 -6.70
CA ILE A 94 -4.37 2.50 -5.67
C ILE A 94 -3.15 3.33 -6.07
N ILE A 95 -2.87 4.35 -5.26
CA ILE A 95 -1.62 5.11 -5.30
C ILE A 95 -0.61 4.30 -4.49
N ASP A 96 0.20 3.51 -5.19
CA ASP A 96 1.22 2.65 -4.57
C ASP A 96 2.41 3.45 -4.05
N ASP A 97 3.45 2.77 -3.60
CA ASP A 97 4.63 3.33 -2.97
C ASP A 97 5.31 4.43 -3.81
N GLY A 98 5.90 5.41 -3.12
CA GLY A 98 6.63 6.51 -3.73
C GLY A 98 5.93 7.87 -3.68
N TRP A 99 4.77 8.02 -3.02
CA TRP A 99 4.19 9.34 -2.72
C TRP A 99 4.67 9.89 -1.37
N GLN A 100 5.15 9.02 -0.49
CA GLN A 100 5.62 9.33 0.86
C GLN A 100 7.02 9.92 0.88
N ASP A 101 7.35 10.55 2.00
CA ASP A 101 8.68 11.05 2.33
C ASP A 101 9.59 9.90 2.76
N VAL A 102 10.57 9.59 1.92
CA VAL A 102 11.56 8.53 2.09
C VAL A 102 12.96 9.12 2.09
N ALA A 103 13.82 8.63 2.97
CA ALA A 103 15.24 8.93 2.92
C ALA A 103 15.99 7.70 2.45
N ASN A 104 16.83 7.87 1.43
CA ASN A 104 17.72 6.83 0.96
C ASN A 104 19.16 7.25 1.23
N GLU A 105 19.74 6.72 2.31
CA GLU A 105 21.14 7.02 2.70
C GLU A 105 22.16 6.56 1.65
N PHE A 106 21.76 5.65 0.75
CA PHE A 106 22.58 5.14 -0.34
C PHE A 106 22.47 5.97 -1.63
N GLN A 107 21.58 6.95 -1.66
CA GLN A 107 21.28 7.75 -2.85
C GLN A 107 21.54 9.22 -2.55
N LYS A 108 22.68 9.73 -2.99
CA LYS A 108 23.06 11.12 -2.80
C LYS A 108 22.53 11.99 -3.92
N GLU A 109 22.08 13.18 -3.56
CA GLU A 109 21.58 14.17 -4.52
C GLU A 109 22.68 14.51 -5.55
N GLY A 110 22.35 14.37 -6.83
CA GLY A 110 23.29 14.60 -7.95
C GLY A 110 24.15 13.40 -8.36
N GLU A 111 24.08 12.27 -7.64
CA GLU A 111 24.75 11.03 -8.05
C GLU A 111 23.78 10.09 -8.80
N PRO A 112 24.27 9.32 -9.80
CA PRO A 112 23.46 8.31 -10.45
C PRO A 112 23.02 7.25 -9.45
N VAL A 113 21.81 6.72 -9.62
CA VAL A 113 21.27 5.68 -8.73
C VAL A 113 22.14 4.43 -8.85
N VAL A 114 22.60 3.92 -7.70
CA VAL A 114 23.36 2.67 -7.66
C VAL A 114 22.40 1.51 -7.85
N GLU A 115 22.72 0.59 -8.74
CA GLU A 115 21.88 -0.59 -9.00
C GLU A 115 21.64 -1.37 -7.69
N GLY A 116 20.38 -1.61 -7.34
CA GLY A 116 19.98 -2.23 -6.08
C GLY A 116 19.79 -1.26 -4.90
N SER A 117 20.16 0.02 -5.01
CA SER A 117 19.93 1.01 -3.93
C SER A 117 18.47 1.46 -3.82
N TYR A 118 17.61 1.12 -4.78
CA TYR A 118 16.17 1.42 -4.78
C TYR A 118 15.46 0.86 -3.53
N PHE A 119 15.91 -0.29 -3.02
CA PHE A 119 15.38 -0.92 -1.81
C PHE A 119 15.99 -0.37 -0.52
N GLY A 120 16.91 0.60 -0.62
CA GLY A 120 17.57 1.25 0.51
C GLY A 120 16.76 2.40 1.12
N GLY A 121 15.67 2.81 0.46
CA GLY A 121 14.79 3.88 0.93
C GLY A 121 14.07 3.48 2.22
N ARG A 122 14.22 4.31 3.25
CA ARG A 122 13.50 4.16 4.53
C ARG A 122 12.40 5.19 4.62
N LEU A 123 11.21 4.75 5.03
CA LEU A 123 10.12 5.65 5.36
C LEU A 123 10.54 6.60 6.48
N VAL A 124 10.54 7.90 6.20
CA VAL A 124 10.80 8.95 7.19
C VAL A 124 9.50 9.48 7.77
N GLY A 125 8.46 9.58 6.94
CA GLY A 125 7.15 10.00 7.40
C GLY A 125 6.03 9.69 6.42
N ILE A 126 4.85 9.41 6.98
CA ILE A 126 3.60 9.26 6.20
C ILE A 126 3.07 10.65 5.85
N ARG A 127 3.82 11.34 5.00
CA ARG A 127 3.52 12.65 4.44
C ARG A 127 4.00 12.70 3.01
N GLU A 128 3.33 13.50 2.21
CA GLU A 128 3.63 13.69 0.78
C GLU A 128 5.07 14.14 0.57
N ASN A 129 5.76 13.62 -0.44
CA ASN A 129 7.08 14.10 -0.86
C ASN A 129 6.98 15.28 -1.85
N SER A 130 8.12 15.78 -2.31
CA SER A 130 8.23 16.91 -3.24
C SER A 130 7.48 16.70 -4.56
N LYS A 131 7.20 15.46 -4.98
CA LYS A 131 6.43 15.17 -6.20
C LYS A 131 4.96 15.55 -6.07
N PHE A 132 4.43 15.56 -4.84
CA PHE A 132 3.04 15.85 -4.52
C PHE A 132 2.85 17.19 -3.82
N ARG A 133 3.93 17.78 -3.28
CA ARG A 133 3.92 19.15 -2.72
C ARG A 133 4.10 20.18 -3.83
N SER A 134 3.23 21.19 -3.85
CA SER A 134 3.36 22.34 -4.73
C SER A 134 4.35 23.36 -4.14
N ASP A 135 5.64 23.28 -4.47
CA ASP A 135 6.60 24.32 -4.08
C ASP A 135 6.58 25.53 -5.05
N ASN A 136 5.84 25.46 -6.17
CA ASN A 136 5.58 26.60 -7.06
C ASN A 136 4.21 26.45 -7.78
N PRO A 137 3.33 27.46 -7.73
CA PRO A 137 2.07 27.44 -8.48
C PRO A 137 2.35 27.74 -9.95
N THR A 138 2.42 26.71 -10.79
CA THR A 138 2.30 26.89 -12.24
C THR A 138 0.83 27.07 -12.61
N SER A 139 0.59 27.89 -13.63
CA SER A 139 -0.71 28.42 -14.08
C SER A 139 -1.73 27.38 -14.58
N GLU A 140 -1.45 26.09 -14.47
CA GLU A 140 -2.34 25.00 -14.87
C GLU A 140 -2.60 24.05 -13.68
N GLY A 141 -3.58 24.42 -12.86
CA GLY A 141 -4.26 23.48 -11.94
C GLY A 141 -3.36 22.79 -10.91
N THR A 142 -2.62 23.56 -10.11
CA THR A 142 -1.90 23.00 -8.96
C THR A 142 -2.86 22.61 -7.84
N SER A 143 -2.89 21.31 -7.51
CA SER A 143 -3.42 20.80 -6.26
C SER A 143 -2.43 21.09 -5.13
N ASN A 144 -2.86 21.70 -4.02
CA ASN A 144 -1.98 22.04 -2.87
C ASN A 144 -1.64 20.81 -2.01
N GLY A 145 -1.41 19.65 -2.64
CA GLY A 145 -1.14 18.37 -2.00
C GLY A 145 -1.95 17.20 -2.57
N LEU A 146 -1.67 16.00 -2.08
CA LEU A 146 -2.29 14.73 -2.47
C LEU A 146 -3.80 14.75 -2.25
N LYS A 147 -4.30 15.38 -1.20
CA LYS A 147 -5.74 15.49 -0.95
C LYS A 147 -6.47 16.25 -2.06
N ASP A 148 -5.93 17.40 -2.44
CA ASP A 148 -6.49 18.23 -3.52
C ASP A 148 -6.34 17.52 -4.86
N PHE A 149 -5.22 16.82 -5.06
CA PHE A 149 -4.98 16.00 -6.23
C PHE A 149 -6.02 14.89 -6.37
N ILE A 150 -6.29 14.16 -5.28
CA ILE A 150 -7.32 13.12 -5.21
C ILE A 150 -8.69 13.69 -5.53
N THR A 151 -9.04 14.86 -4.98
CA THR A 151 -10.30 15.54 -5.29
C THR A 151 -10.42 15.83 -6.78
N SER A 152 -9.36 16.41 -7.38
CA SER A 152 -9.31 16.74 -8.81
C SER A 152 -9.49 15.51 -9.71
N ILE A 153 -8.80 14.39 -9.44
CA ILE A 153 -8.94 13.18 -10.27
C ILE A 153 -10.30 12.50 -10.11
N LYS A 154 -10.93 12.60 -8.93
CA LYS A 154 -12.29 12.11 -8.71
C LYS A 154 -13.30 12.88 -9.54
N GLU A 155 -13.20 14.21 -9.56
CA GLU A 155 -14.07 15.09 -10.35
C GLU A 155 -13.84 14.92 -11.85
N THR A 156 -12.58 14.85 -12.28
CA THR A 156 -12.22 14.82 -13.71
C THR A 156 -12.48 13.47 -14.37
N PHE A 157 -12.11 12.36 -13.71
CA PHE A 157 -12.16 11.01 -14.30
C PHE A 157 -13.29 10.14 -13.71
N GLY A 158 -14.05 10.68 -12.74
CA GLY A 158 -15.12 9.97 -12.06
C GLY A 158 -14.60 8.80 -11.22
N VAL A 159 -13.37 8.88 -10.69
CA VAL A 159 -12.84 7.88 -9.74
C VAL A 159 -13.69 7.91 -8.47
N LYS A 160 -14.11 6.74 -7.98
CA LYS A 160 -14.96 6.61 -6.79
C LYS A 160 -14.14 6.38 -5.52
N TYR A 161 -13.18 5.46 -5.61
CA TYR A 161 -12.36 5.03 -4.50
C TYR A 161 -10.88 5.31 -4.78
N VAL A 162 -10.17 5.86 -3.79
CA VAL A 162 -8.72 6.05 -3.86
C VAL A 162 -8.12 5.59 -2.54
N ASN A 163 -7.16 4.68 -2.61
CA ASN A 163 -6.35 4.26 -1.47
C ASN A 163 -4.89 4.58 -1.77
N SER A 164 -4.11 4.85 -0.72
CA SER A 164 -2.66 4.99 -0.81
C SER A 164 -1.97 3.87 -0.03
N LEU A 165 -0.91 3.29 -0.59
CA LEU A 165 -0.16 2.19 0.02
C LEU A 165 1.29 2.59 0.27
N GLN A 166 1.88 1.97 1.29
CA GLN A 166 3.31 1.91 1.54
C GLN A 166 3.69 0.43 1.55
N LEU A 167 4.70 0.05 0.77
CA LEU A 167 5.36 -1.24 0.90
C LEU A 167 6.50 -1.09 1.92
N PHE A 168 6.61 -2.03 2.87
CA PHE A 168 7.65 -2.06 3.90
C PHE A 168 8.80 -2.98 3.48
#